data_AF-A0A4D5RIV1-F1
#
_entry.id   AF-A0A4D5RIV1-F1
#
_cell.length_a   1.000
_cell.length_b   1.000
_cell.length_c   1.000
_cell.angle_alpha   90.00
_cell.angle_beta   90.00
_cell.angle_gamma   90.00
#
_symmetry.space_group_name_H-M   'P 1'
#
loop_
_entity.id
_entity.type
_entity.pdbx_description
1 polymer ?
#
loop_
_entity_poly.entity_id
_entity_poly.type
_entity_poly.pdbx_seq_one_letter_code
_entity_poly.pdbx_strand_id
1 'polypeptide(L)'
;MASFRVAGCSDVLDLRPMLFQEPIIAQRACALCGVVYKKAVRLPCVHTLCTKCHARCVDTGSSCPVDQKPFCEDDVEQLDVSLKYILNRTVACWNAPKGCSFIGTAASLLDHYKECGFSVVPCCLCRSSVLQWNILEHFNTGCRIHEAKFAPTDNLATEHLKDGDSACLEIKRATGKISEDLMSLQTSLNQCSEDVRAEGARCKGQLEAEASKLAEQLNNLNTVCTTGFAEKRRVLQAAMADYKDHLSKELRLLGCCKPVRVHWYVEGWADMKKKALQAGLQSTESPPRAIYGYSVSQVFELDLKKGKGPIGCYIKIYPGKQDLQLEWPFRKVYTVGVIHPKDQSNMISETLNPGDSTDKERECCFLRPKGKGNYPYGATNLTTAEKLETGGFIESDTLHLFLEVQP
;
A
#
# COMPACT_ATOMS: atom_id res chain seq x y z
N MET A 1 -21.87 12.91 -32.95
CA MET A 1 -21.15 13.30 -31.73
C MET A 1 -21.65 12.44 -30.59
N ALA A 2 -20.76 11.73 -29.90
CA ALA A 2 -21.15 10.94 -28.74
C ALA A 2 -20.99 11.80 -27.47
N SER A 3 -22.01 11.79 -26.61
CA SER A 3 -21.94 12.44 -25.31
C SER A 3 -21.39 11.46 -24.28
N PHE A 4 -20.30 11.83 -23.62
CA PHE A 4 -19.71 11.03 -22.54
C PHE A 4 -19.81 11.79 -21.22
N ARG A 5 -20.04 11.06 -20.13
CA ARG A 5 -19.94 11.62 -18.78
C ARG A 5 -18.54 11.34 -18.23
N VAL A 6 -18.00 12.28 -17.49
CA VAL A 6 -16.72 12.12 -16.76
C VAL A 6 -17.00 12.00 -15.27
N ALA A 7 -16.27 11.19 -14.52
CA ALA A 7 -16.46 11.05 -13.08
C ALA A 7 -15.15 10.83 -12.32
N GLY A 8 -15.06 11.36 -11.10
CA GLY A 8 -13.89 11.25 -10.22
C GLY A 8 -12.72 12.13 -10.64
N CYS A 9 -12.97 13.12 -11.51
CA CYS A 9 -11.95 14.05 -12.01
C CYS A 9 -12.10 15.44 -11.36
N SER A 10 -13.33 15.95 -11.22
CA SER A 10 -13.64 17.26 -10.62
C SER A 10 -15.14 17.39 -10.36
N ASP A 11 -15.54 17.90 -9.20
CA ASP A 11 -16.96 18.11 -8.83
C ASP A 11 -17.74 18.95 -9.86
N VAL A 12 -17.05 19.82 -10.60
CA VAL A 12 -17.67 20.70 -11.60
C VAL A 12 -17.98 19.98 -12.90
N LEU A 13 -17.27 18.89 -13.20
CA LEU A 13 -17.45 18.10 -14.43
C LEU A 13 -18.13 16.75 -14.17
N ASP A 14 -18.15 16.33 -12.91
CA ASP A 14 -18.60 15.01 -12.53
C ASP A 14 -20.07 14.77 -12.93
N LEU A 15 -20.25 13.69 -13.68
CA LEU A 15 -21.50 13.23 -14.29
C LEU A 15 -22.16 14.20 -15.26
N ARG A 16 -21.53 15.31 -15.63
CA ARG A 16 -22.07 16.20 -16.68
C ARG A 16 -21.83 15.61 -18.07
N PRO A 17 -22.84 15.61 -18.95
CA PRO A 17 -22.69 15.12 -20.32
C PRO A 17 -21.78 16.06 -21.12
N MET A 18 -20.63 15.58 -21.57
CA MET A 18 -19.65 16.34 -22.33
C MET A 18 -19.70 15.89 -23.80
N LEU A 19 -19.81 16.86 -24.70
CA LEU A 19 -19.85 16.63 -26.15
C LEU A 19 -18.43 16.69 -26.73
N PHE A 20 -17.64 15.66 -26.41
CA PHE A 20 -16.27 15.55 -26.90
C PHE A 20 -16.25 15.43 -28.43
N GLN A 21 -15.32 16.16 -29.04
CA GLN A 21 -15.08 16.12 -30.48
C GLN A 21 -14.11 15.01 -30.85
N GLU A 22 -13.22 14.60 -29.94
CA GLU A 22 -12.22 13.58 -30.23
C GLU A 22 -12.71 12.14 -29.96
N PRO A 23 -12.53 11.20 -30.92
CA PRO A 23 -12.90 9.80 -30.75
C PRO A 23 -12.16 9.07 -29.62
N ILE A 24 -10.97 9.55 -29.25
CA ILE A 24 -10.10 8.92 -28.24
C ILE A 24 -10.77 8.82 -26.86
N ILE A 25 -11.77 9.67 -26.59
CA ILE A 25 -12.51 9.63 -25.33
C ILE A 25 -13.42 8.40 -25.24
N ALA A 26 -13.95 7.93 -26.37
CA ALA A 26 -14.73 6.71 -26.43
C ALA A 26 -13.91 5.49 -25.98
N GLN A 27 -12.61 5.45 -26.31
CA GLN A 27 -11.70 4.37 -25.90
C GLN A 27 -11.33 4.41 -24.41
N ARG A 28 -11.60 5.52 -23.72
CA ARG A 28 -11.38 5.71 -22.27
C ARG A 28 -12.67 5.51 -21.47
N ALA A 29 -13.82 5.48 -22.15
CA ALA A 29 -15.11 5.25 -21.51
C ALA A 29 -15.23 3.77 -21.10
N CYS A 30 -15.86 3.53 -19.96
CA CYS A 30 -16.20 2.17 -19.56
C CYS A 30 -17.19 1.57 -20.56
N ALA A 31 -16.87 0.42 -21.14
CA ALA A 31 -17.71 -0.27 -22.10
C ALA A 31 -19.07 -0.70 -21.52
N LEU A 32 -19.18 -0.82 -20.20
CA LEU A 32 -20.41 -1.25 -19.52
C LEU A 32 -21.33 -0.09 -19.10
N CYS A 33 -20.78 1.02 -18.61
CA CYS A 33 -21.60 2.15 -18.12
C CYS A 33 -21.45 3.44 -18.96
N GLY A 34 -20.56 3.47 -19.94
CA GLY A 34 -20.32 4.61 -20.84
C GLY A 34 -19.64 5.83 -20.18
N VAL A 35 -19.25 5.73 -18.91
CA VAL A 35 -18.63 6.84 -18.16
C VAL A 35 -17.10 6.75 -18.23
N VAL A 36 -16.44 7.89 -18.42
CA VAL A 36 -14.99 8.06 -18.36
C VAL A 36 -14.60 8.36 -16.91
N TYR A 37 -13.99 7.40 -16.24
CA TYR A 37 -13.52 7.58 -14.86
C TYR A 37 -12.05 7.98 -14.83
N LYS A 38 -11.65 8.69 -13.76
CA LYS A 38 -10.23 8.93 -13.45
C LYS A 38 -9.42 7.62 -13.42
N LYS A 39 -9.98 6.56 -12.83
CA LYS A 39 -9.36 5.23 -12.80
C LYS A 39 -10.20 4.21 -13.54
N ALA A 40 -9.58 3.47 -14.43
CA ALA A 40 -10.18 2.40 -15.21
C ALA A 40 -9.17 1.27 -15.43
N VAL A 41 -9.65 0.17 -15.97
CA VAL A 41 -8.89 -1.03 -16.26
C VAL A 41 -9.11 -1.37 -17.73
N ARG A 42 -8.04 -1.64 -18.48
CA ARG A 42 -8.13 -2.21 -19.82
C ARG A 42 -7.85 -3.71 -19.75
N LEU A 43 -8.81 -4.48 -20.25
CA LEU A 43 -8.73 -5.92 -20.34
C LEU A 43 -7.81 -6.36 -21.49
N PRO A 44 -7.31 -7.61 -21.50
CA PRO A 44 -6.53 -8.17 -22.61
C PRO A 44 -7.25 -8.10 -23.97
N CYS A 45 -8.58 -8.15 -23.96
CA CYS A 45 -9.44 -7.96 -25.15
C CYS A 45 -9.61 -6.50 -25.57
N VAL A 46 -8.80 -5.57 -25.02
CA VAL A 46 -8.78 -4.11 -25.25
C VAL A 46 -9.99 -3.30 -24.79
N HIS A 47 -11.05 -3.95 -24.29
CA HIS A 47 -12.18 -3.26 -23.69
C HIS A 47 -11.80 -2.61 -22.35
N THR A 48 -12.27 -1.38 -22.15
CA THR A 48 -12.00 -0.60 -20.92
C THR A 48 -13.18 -0.69 -19.97
N LEU A 49 -12.96 -0.98 -18.69
CA LEU A 49 -13.96 -1.00 -17.63
C LEU A 49 -13.56 -0.04 -16.50
N CYS A 50 -14.52 0.63 -15.87
CA CYS A 50 -14.22 1.35 -14.63
C CYS A 50 -13.97 0.35 -13.49
N THR A 51 -13.31 0.77 -12.42
CA THR A 51 -12.96 -0.11 -11.29
C THR A 51 -14.18 -0.81 -10.68
N LYS A 52 -15.33 -0.11 -10.57
CA LYS A 52 -16.58 -0.69 -10.07
C LYS A 52 -17.15 -1.78 -11.01
N CYS A 53 -17.16 -1.51 -12.31
CA CYS A 53 -17.64 -2.48 -13.29
C CYS A 53 -16.69 -3.67 -13.43
N HIS A 54 -15.38 -3.44 -13.35
CA HIS A 54 -14.36 -4.49 -13.33
C HIS A 54 -14.55 -5.42 -12.13
N ALA A 55 -14.68 -4.87 -10.90
CA ALA A 55 -14.92 -5.67 -9.70
C ALA A 55 -16.16 -6.56 -9.83
N ARG A 56 -17.26 -6.02 -10.38
CA ARG A 56 -18.45 -6.83 -10.65
C ARG A 56 -18.20 -7.96 -11.67
N CYS A 57 -17.38 -7.72 -12.70
CA CYS A 57 -17.02 -8.76 -13.66
C CYS A 57 -16.20 -9.88 -13.00
N VAL A 58 -15.27 -9.53 -12.11
CA VAL A 58 -14.50 -10.49 -11.30
C VAL A 58 -15.44 -11.34 -10.43
N ASP A 59 -16.38 -10.70 -9.71
CA ASP A 59 -17.36 -11.40 -8.87
C ASP A 59 -18.23 -12.40 -9.66
N THR A 60 -18.41 -12.17 -10.95
CA THR A 60 -19.23 -13.01 -11.85
C THR A 60 -18.43 -14.02 -12.68
N GLY A 61 -17.13 -14.21 -12.41
CA GLY A 61 -16.31 -15.22 -13.09
C GLY A 61 -15.30 -14.68 -14.11
N SER A 62 -14.90 -13.42 -14.00
CA SER A 62 -13.78 -12.81 -14.75
C SER A 62 -13.87 -12.93 -16.27
N SER A 63 -15.07 -12.64 -16.81
CA SER A 63 -15.32 -12.53 -18.26
C SER A 63 -15.61 -11.09 -18.66
N CYS A 64 -15.07 -10.68 -19.80
CA CYS A 64 -15.36 -9.39 -20.40
C CYS A 64 -16.87 -9.27 -20.73
N PRO A 65 -17.56 -8.18 -20.35
CA PRO A 65 -19.00 -8.05 -20.60
C PRO A 65 -19.35 -7.77 -22.08
N VAL A 66 -18.36 -7.51 -22.94
CA VAL A 66 -18.58 -7.17 -24.35
C VAL A 66 -18.43 -8.39 -25.25
N ASP A 67 -17.35 -9.15 -25.09
CA ASP A 67 -17.01 -10.30 -25.95
C ASP A 67 -16.93 -11.63 -25.20
N GLN A 68 -17.26 -11.65 -23.90
CA GLN A 68 -17.29 -12.82 -23.02
C GLN A 68 -15.96 -13.57 -22.88
N LYS A 69 -14.85 -12.98 -23.37
CA LYS A 69 -13.53 -13.59 -23.22
C LYS A 69 -13.10 -13.58 -21.75
N PRO A 70 -12.56 -14.69 -21.23
CA PRO A 70 -12.00 -14.72 -19.89
C PRO A 70 -10.77 -13.82 -19.80
N PHE A 71 -10.51 -13.27 -18.62
CA PHE A 71 -9.30 -12.52 -18.32
C PHE A 71 -8.75 -12.90 -16.95
N CYS A 72 -7.43 -12.80 -16.79
CA CYS A 72 -6.77 -12.88 -15.49
C CYS A 72 -6.67 -11.47 -14.90
N GLU A 73 -6.89 -11.31 -13.58
CA GLU A 73 -6.76 -10.02 -12.90
C GLU A 73 -5.34 -9.47 -12.92
N ASP A 74 -4.32 -10.33 -13.03
CA ASP A 74 -2.91 -9.92 -13.11
C ASP A 74 -2.52 -9.39 -14.50
N ASP A 75 -3.29 -9.73 -15.54
CA ASP A 75 -3.01 -9.39 -16.94
C ASP A 75 -3.73 -8.11 -17.41
N VAL A 76 -4.30 -7.33 -16.49
CA VAL A 76 -5.05 -6.11 -16.82
C VAL A 76 -4.20 -4.84 -16.71
N GLU A 77 -4.37 -3.91 -17.66
CA GLU A 77 -3.67 -2.62 -17.66
C GLU A 77 -4.47 -1.60 -16.83
N GLN A 78 -3.84 -1.03 -15.79
CA GLN A 78 -4.43 0.07 -15.02
C GLN A 78 -4.31 1.39 -15.78
N LEU A 79 -5.43 2.07 -16.00
CA LEU A 79 -5.50 3.37 -16.66
C LEU A 79 -5.80 4.46 -15.65
N ASP A 80 -4.97 5.50 -15.67
CA ASP A 80 -5.24 6.76 -14.98
C ASP A 80 -5.44 7.89 -16.00
N VAL A 81 -6.58 8.57 -15.90
CA VAL A 81 -6.93 9.73 -16.69
C VAL A 81 -6.80 10.96 -15.81
N SER A 82 -5.77 11.78 -16.08
CA SER A 82 -5.57 13.01 -15.33
C SER A 82 -6.66 14.05 -15.61
N LEU A 83 -7.00 14.87 -14.62
CA LEU A 83 -7.91 16.00 -14.81
C LEU A 83 -7.42 16.94 -15.92
N LYS A 84 -6.10 17.21 -15.98
CA LYS A 84 -5.48 18.01 -17.05
C LYS A 84 -5.72 17.41 -18.44
N TYR A 85 -5.66 16.08 -18.56
CA TYR A 85 -5.95 15.39 -19.82
C TYR A 85 -7.38 15.65 -20.29
N ILE A 86 -8.37 15.60 -19.39
CA ILE A 86 -9.79 15.87 -19.72
C ILE A 86 -10.01 17.35 -20.04
N LEU A 87 -9.48 18.24 -19.21
CA LEU A 87 -9.67 19.69 -19.33
C LEU A 87 -9.13 20.25 -20.66
N ASN A 88 -8.10 19.62 -21.22
CA ASN A 88 -7.50 20.02 -22.50
C ASN A 88 -8.24 19.46 -23.73
N ARG A 89 -9.30 18.66 -23.56
CA ARG A 89 -10.05 18.08 -24.68
C ARG A 89 -11.03 19.07 -25.27
N THR A 90 -11.26 18.93 -26.57
CA THR A 90 -12.14 19.76 -27.34
C THR A 90 -13.58 19.29 -27.16
N VAL A 91 -14.44 20.20 -26.72
CA VAL A 91 -15.85 19.95 -26.47
C VAL A 91 -16.71 21.01 -27.15
N ALA A 92 -17.89 20.59 -27.60
CA ALA A 92 -18.94 21.52 -28.00
C ALA A 92 -19.72 22.00 -26.77
N CYS A 93 -20.31 23.19 -26.87
CA CYS A 93 -21.20 23.73 -25.83
C CYS A 93 -22.37 22.79 -25.54
N TRP A 94 -22.81 22.72 -24.27
CA TRP A 94 -24.03 21.99 -23.90
C TRP A 94 -25.28 22.47 -24.64
N ASN A 95 -25.29 23.75 -25.05
CA ASN A 95 -26.35 24.35 -25.85
C ASN A 95 -26.12 24.21 -27.36
N ALA A 96 -25.17 23.39 -27.83
CA ALA A 96 -24.95 23.16 -29.26
C ALA A 96 -26.19 22.64 -30.02
N PRO A 97 -27.01 21.72 -29.45
CA PRO A 97 -28.29 21.34 -30.06
C PRO A 97 -29.31 22.49 -30.16
N LYS A 98 -29.07 23.62 -29.47
CA LYS A 98 -29.91 24.82 -29.48
C LYS A 98 -29.33 25.94 -30.37
N GLY A 99 -28.24 25.67 -31.08
CA GLY A 99 -27.63 26.60 -32.03
C GLY A 99 -26.33 27.26 -31.56
N CYS A 100 -25.84 26.94 -30.36
CA CYS A 100 -24.53 27.44 -29.93
C CYS A 100 -23.40 26.77 -30.73
N SER A 101 -22.62 27.56 -31.48
CA SER A 101 -21.50 27.07 -32.30
C SER A 101 -20.17 26.97 -31.55
N PHE A 102 -20.15 27.21 -30.23
CA PHE A 102 -18.91 27.18 -29.45
C PHE A 102 -18.29 25.78 -29.43
N ILE A 103 -17.02 25.74 -29.81
CA ILE A 103 -16.12 24.59 -29.69
C ILE A 103 -14.85 25.10 -29.02
N GLY A 104 -14.49 24.51 -27.89
CA GLY A 104 -13.34 24.95 -27.09
C GLY A 104 -12.84 23.83 -26.18
N THR A 105 -11.94 24.14 -25.25
CA THR A 105 -11.48 23.14 -24.28
C THR A 105 -12.53 22.90 -23.20
N ALA A 106 -12.52 21.73 -22.58
CA ALA A 106 -13.40 21.43 -21.44
C ALA A 106 -13.19 22.42 -20.27
N ALA A 107 -11.98 22.97 -20.12
CA ALA A 107 -11.72 24.06 -19.18
C ALA A 107 -12.46 25.36 -19.55
N SER A 108 -12.37 25.80 -20.81
CA SER A 108 -13.00 27.06 -21.23
C SER A 108 -14.52 26.97 -21.40
N LEU A 109 -15.06 25.75 -21.52
CA LEU A 109 -16.50 25.52 -21.60
C LEU A 109 -17.27 26.12 -20.41
N LEU A 110 -16.72 26.03 -19.20
CA LEU A 110 -17.40 26.51 -18.00
C LEU A 110 -17.54 28.03 -17.98
N ASP A 111 -16.51 28.75 -18.43
CA ASP A 111 -16.56 30.20 -18.54
C ASP A 111 -17.44 30.65 -19.69
N HIS A 112 -17.40 29.94 -20.82
CA HIS A 112 -18.32 30.16 -21.93
C HIS A 112 -19.79 29.96 -21.50
N TYR A 113 -20.09 28.90 -20.75
CA TYR A 113 -21.47 28.54 -20.43
C TYR A 113 -22.18 29.61 -19.58
N LYS A 114 -21.46 30.32 -18.71
CA LYS A 114 -22.00 31.43 -17.90
C LYS A 114 -22.56 32.57 -18.76
N GLU A 115 -21.93 32.82 -19.90
CA GLU A 115 -22.29 33.90 -20.83
C GLU A 115 -23.02 33.37 -22.07
N CYS A 116 -23.43 32.09 -22.09
CA CYS A 116 -24.01 31.47 -23.26
C CYS A 116 -25.47 31.94 -23.49
N GLY A 117 -25.67 32.83 -24.45
CA GLY A 117 -27.00 33.36 -24.82
C GLY A 117 -28.01 32.34 -25.37
N PHE A 118 -27.57 31.11 -25.66
CA PHE A 118 -28.43 30.00 -26.09
C PHE A 118 -29.02 29.19 -24.92
N SER A 119 -28.82 29.64 -23.68
CA SER A 119 -29.46 29.07 -22.50
C SER A 119 -30.97 29.30 -22.55
N VAL A 120 -31.75 28.30 -22.15
CA VAL A 120 -33.22 28.38 -22.13
C VAL A 120 -33.67 28.90 -20.77
N VAL A 121 -34.47 29.96 -20.78
CA VAL A 121 -35.04 30.58 -19.58
C VAL A 121 -36.56 30.69 -19.71
N PRO A 122 -37.32 30.54 -18.61
CA PRO A 122 -38.76 30.77 -18.65
C PRO A 122 -39.06 32.27 -18.69
N CYS A 123 -39.94 32.70 -19.60
CA CYS A 123 -40.45 34.06 -19.59
C CYS A 123 -41.20 34.34 -18.27
N CYS A 124 -40.93 35.48 -17.62
CA CYS A 124 -41.61 35.85 -16.38
C CYS A 124 -43.11 36.19 -16.56
N LEU A 125 -43.53 36.57 -17.78
CA LEU A 125 -44.91 36.95 -18.07
C LEU A 125 -45.75 35.76 -18.54
N CYS A 126 -45.33 35.08 -19.61
CA CYS A 126 -46.13 34.01 -20.24
C CYS A 126 -45.65 32.59 -19.91
N ARG A 127 -44.56 32.44 -19.13
CA ARG A 127 -43.94 31.15 -18.75
C ARG A 127 -43.43 30.29 -19.90
N SER A 128 -43.46 30.78 -21.15
CA SER A 128 -42.90 30.07 -22.29
C SER A 128 -41.38 29.95 -22.18
N SER A 129 -40.83 28.83 -22.64
CA SER A 129 -39.39 28.58 -22.70
C SER A 129 -38.78 29.33 -23.89
N VAL A 130 -37.91 30.29 -23.62
CA VAL A 130 -37.27 31.13 -24.65
C VAL A 130 -35.76 31.12 -24.48
N LEU A 131 -35.02 31.38 -25.56
CA LEU A 131 -33.58 31.56 -25.49
C LEU A 131 -33.28 32.89 -24.78
N GLN A 132 -32.31 32.88 -23.87
CA GLN A 132 -31.91 34.05 -23.08
C GLN A 132 -31.60 35.26 -23.98
N TRP A 133 -30.92 35.05 -25.12
CA TRP A 133 -30.63 36.13 -26.07
C TRP A 133 -31.87 36.69 -26.78
N ASN A 134 -32.91 35.87 -26.95
CA ASN A 134 -34.14 36.24 -27.65
C ASN A 134 -35.25 36.71 -26.68
N ILE A 135 -34.97 36.84 -25.39
CA ILE A 135 -35.97 37.28 -24.40
C ILE A 135 -36.52 38.68 -24.73
N LEU A 136 -35.66 39.58 -25.23
CA LEU A 136 -36.03 40.95 -25.58
C LEU A 136 -36.87 40.99 -26.87
N GLU A 137 -36.49 40.20 -27.86
CA GLU A 137 -37.27 40.01 -29.09
C GLU A 137 -38.62 39.36 -28.79
N HIS A 138 -38.68 38.39 -27.88
CA HIS A 138 -39.92 37.78 -27.41
C HIS A 138 -40.86 38.83 -26.78
N PHE A 139 -40.34 39.77 -25.99
CA PHE A 139 -41.14 40.90 -25.50
C PHE A 139 -41.62 41.80 -26.64
N ASN A 140 -40.74 42.16 -27.58
CA ASN A 140 -41.05 43.06 -28.69
C ASN A 140 -42.02 42.47 -29.73
N THR A 141 -42.03 41.15 -29.90
CA THR A 141 -42.91 40.42 -30.85
C THR A 141 -44.28 40.09 -30.25
N GLY A 142 -44.58 40.59 -29.05
CA GLY A 142 -45.90 40.49 -28.44
C GLY A 142 -46.04 39.37 -27.43
N CYS A 143 -45.07 39.24 -26.51
CA CYS A 143 -45.25 38.48 -25.27
C CYS A 143 -46.52 38.99 -24.55
N ARG A 144 -47.57 38.17 -24.54
CA ARG A 144 -48.83 38.55 -23.88
C ARG A 144 -48.88 37.93 -22.48
N ILE A 145 -49.17 38.78 -21.50
CA ILE A 145 -49.85 38.33 -20.28
C ILE A 145 -51.15 37.69 -20.75
N HIS A 146 -51.54 36.55 -20.17
CA HIS A 146 -52.90 36.03 -20.33
C HIS A 146 -53.87 36.99 -19.59
N GLU A 147 -54.12 38.15 -20.18
CA GLU A 147 -55.14 39.10 -19.71
C GLU A 147 -56.15 39.32 -20.84
N ALA A 148 -57.42 39.08 -20.48
CA ALA A 148 -58.58 39.24 -21.33
C ALA A 148 -58.62 40.67 -21.90
N LYS A 149 -58.67 40.76 -23.23
CA LYS A 149 -58.77 42.03 -23.95
C LYS A 149 -60.10 42.71 -23.64
N PHE A 150 -60.04 43.93 -23.12
CA PHE A 150 -60.97 44.98 -23.53
C PHE A 150 -60.15 46.21 -23.90
N ALA A 151 -60.37 46.70 -25.12
CA ALA A 151 -60.00 48.06 -25.51
C ALA A 151 -61.19 48.70 -26.23
N PRO A 152 -61.39 50.03 -26.08
CA PRO A 152 -62.66 50.70 -26.35
C PRO A 152 -62.64 51.55 -27.62
N THR A 153 -63.81 51.83 -28.22
CA THR A 153 -63.99 53.02 -29.08
C THR A 153 -65.44 53.51 -29.04
N ASP A 154 -65.55 54.77 -28.63
CA ASP A 154 -66.54 55.83 -28.87
C ASP A 154 -67.85 55.55 -29.65
N ASN A 155 -68.98 56.06 -29.14
CA ASN A 155 -69.64 57.29 -29.64
C ASN A 155 -71.14 57.38 -29.31
N LEU A 156 -71.56 58.63 -29.10
CA LEU A 156 -72.79 59.29 -29.56
C LEU A 156 -74.09 58.45 -29.77
N ALA A 157 -75.05 58.75 -28.89
CA ALA A 157 -76.48 59.00 -29.09
C ALA A 157 -77.43 58.01 -29.84
N THR A 158 -78.53 57.77 -29.11
CA THR A 158 -79.96 57.68 -29.50
C THR A 158 -80.61 56.34 -29.90
N GLU A 159 -81.59 55.99 -29.05
CA GLU A 159 -82.88 55.33 -29.29
C GLU A 159 -82.95 53.82 -29.60
N HIS A 160 -83.26 53.02 -28.57
CA HIS A 160 -84.41 52.09 -28.58
C HIS A 160 -84.76 51.66 -27.14
N LEU A 161 -85.77 52.32 -26.57
CA LEU A 161 -86.30 52.08 -25.23
C LEU A 161 -87.23 50.86 -25.23
N LYS A 162 -86.76 49.74 -24.61
CA LYS A 162 -87.48 48.86 -23.66
C LYS A 162 -86.86 47.46 -23.49
N ASP A 163 -85.85 47.09 -24.28
CA ASP A 163 -85.15 45.79 -24.16
C ASP A 163 -83.77 45.87 -23.46
N GLY A 164 -83.15 47.07 -23.47
CA GLY A 164 -81.84 47.32 -22.85
C GLY A 164 -81.83 47.34 -21.32
N ASP A 165 -82.94 47.72 -20.68
CA ASP A 165 -83.03 47.78 -19.22
C ASP A 165 -83.02 46.38 -18.58
N SER A 166 -83.65 45.40 -19.23
CA SER A 166 -83.64 44.00 -18.79
C SER A 166 -82.23 43.40 -18.93
N ALA A 167 -81.59 43.58 -20.09
CA ALA A 167 -80.22 43.11 -20.32
C ALA A 167 -79.21 43.77 -19.36
N CYS A 168 -79.36 45.07 -19.06
CA CYS A 168 -78.51 45.78 -18.11
C CYS A 168 -78.66 45.25 -16.68
N LEU A 169 -79.89 44.92 -16.25
CA LEU A 169 -80.16 44.31 -14.94
C LEU A 169 -79.57 42.90 -14.83
N GLU A 170 -79.64 42.09 -15.90
CA GLU A 170 -79.01 40.78 -15.93
C GLU A 170 -77.49 40.86 -15.88
N ILE A 171 -76.89 41.81 -16.61
CA ILE A 171 -75.44 42.08 -16.55
C ILE A 171 -75.04 42.51 -15.14
N LYS A 172 -75.78 43.42 -14.49
CA LYS A 172 -75.49 43.81 -13.09
C LYS A 172 -75.57 42.64 -12.13
N ARG A 173 -76.55 41.74 -12.30
CA ARG A 173 -76.68 40.52 -11.49
C ARG A 173 -75.52 39.55 -11.74
N ALA A 174 -75.12 39.37 -13.00
CA ALA A 174 -73.99 38.51 -13.36
C ALA A 174 -72.66 39.07 -12.83
N THR A 175 -72.43 40.38 -12.96
CA THR A 175 -71.25 41.05 -12.40
C THR A 175 -71.20 40.94 -10.87
N GLY A 176 -72.34 41.06 -10.19
CA GLY A 176 -72.44 40.80 -8.76
C GLY A 176 -71.99 39.40 -8.38
N LYS A 177 -72.48 38.37 -9.08
CA LYS A 177 -72.06 36.97 -8.89
C LYS A 177 -70.57 36.77 -9.14
N ILE A 178 -70.04 37.32 -10.24
CA ILE A 178 -68.60 37.25 -10.56
C ILE A 178 -67.77 37.89 -9.43
N SER A 179 -68.23 39.01 -8.87
CA SER A 179 -67.55 39.67 -7.76
C SER A 179 -67.56 38.82 -6.49
N GLU A 180 -68.68 38.16 -6.17
CA GLU A 180 -68.77 37.22 -5.03
C GLU A 180 -67.85 36.01 -5.24
N ASP A 181 -67.88 35.41 -6.43
CA ASP A 181 -67.03 34.29 -6.81
C ASP A 181 -65.53 34.67 -6.72
N LEU A 182 -65.17 35.87 -7.16
CA LEU A 182 -63.78 36.37 -7.09
C LEU A 182 -63.33 36.54 -5.64
N MET A 183 -64.17 37.06 -4.74
CA MET A 183 -63.86 37.18 -3.32
C MET A 183 -63.74 35.81 -2.64
N SER A 184 -64.57 34.85 -3.03
CA SER A 184 -64.50 33.45 -2.58
C SER A 184 -63.21 32.77 -3.02
N LEU A 185 -62.83 32.94 -4.29
CA LEU A 185 -61.59 32.41 -4.85
C LEU A 185 -60.35 33.06 -4.22
N GLN A 186 -60.36 34.38 -3.99
CA GLN A 186 -59.27 35.08 -3.30
C GLN A 186 -59.08 34.54 -1.88
N THR A 187 -60.18 34.28 -1.17
CA THR A 187 -60.14 33.70 0.18
C THR A 187 -59.55 32.28 0.14
N SER A 188 -60.00 31.46 -0.79
CA SER A 188 -59.50 30.09 -0.99
C SER A 188 -58.01 30.07 -1.38
N LEU A 189 -57.56 31.02 -2.20
CA LEU A 189 -56.16 31.17 -2.58
C LEU A 189 -55.28 31.57 -1.39
N ASN A 190 -55.76 32.51 -0.56
CA ASN A 190 -55.05 32.92 0.65
C ASN A 190 -54.91 31.74 1.63
N GLN A 191 -55.99 30.96 1.83
CA GLN A 191 -55.95 29.76 2.68
C GLN A 191 -54.97 28.72 2.13
N CYS A 192 -55.03 28.41 0.83
CA CYS A 192 -54.09 27.49 0.19
C CYS A 192 -52.64 27.97 0.33
N SER A 193 -52.40 29.27 0.23
CA SER A 193 -51.07 29.87 0.43
C SER A 193 -50.55 29.66 1.86
N GLU A 194 -51.43 29.78 2.87
CA GLU A 194 -51.09 29.49 4.27
C GLU A 194 -50.82 28.01 4.49
N ASP A 195 -51.63 27.13 3.94
CA ASP A 195 -51.47 25.68 4.06
C ASP A 195 -50.15 25.23 3.41
N VAL A 196 -49.80 25.76 2.24
CA VAL A 196 -48.50 25.48 1.58
C VAL A 196 -47.33 25.99 2.43
N ARG A 197 -47.45 27.15 3.07
CA ARG A 197 -46.42 27.64 4.00
C ARG A 197 -46.29 26.74 5.22
N ALA A 198 -47.40 26.28 5.79
CA ALA A 198 -47.41 25.40 6.96
C ALA A 198 -46.79 24.03 6.64
N GLU A 199 -47.16 23.42 5.50
CA GLU A 199 -46.56 22.17 5.04
C GLU A 199 -45.09 22.34 4.67
N GLY A 200 -44.71 23.48 4.07
CA GLY A 200 -43.31 23.81 3.82
C GLY A 200 -42.48 23.86 5.11
N ALA A 201 -43.01 24.49 6.16
CA ALA A 201 -42.36 24.53 7.48
C ALA A 201 -42.28 23.13 8.13
N ARG A 202 -43.33 22.32 8.03
CA ARG A 202 -43.37 20.94 8.52
C ARG A 202 -42.31 20.07 7.85
N CYS A 203 -42.27 20.08 6.51
CA CYS A 203 -41.28 19.34 5.73
C CYS A 203 -39.85 19.77 6.05
N LYS A 204 -39.61 21.09 6.19
CA LYS A 204 -38.30 21.61 6.58
C LYS A 204 -37.86 21.09 7.95
N GLY A 205 -38.73 21.18 8.96
CA GLY A 205 -38.43 20.66 10.30
C GLY A 205 -38.14 19.15 10.30
N GLN A 206 -38.88 18.38 9.50
CA GLN A 206 -38.66 16.95 9.38
C GLN A 206 -37.33 16.61 8.70
N LEU A 207 -36.96 17.35 7.64
CA LEU A 207 -35.66 17.21 6.99
C LEU A 207 -34.50 17.57 7.92
N GLU A 208 -34.63 18.64 8.71
CA GLU A 208 -33.62 19.06 9.69
C GLU A 208 -33.45 18.04 10.83
N ALA A 209 -34.56 17.45 11.30
CA ALA A 209 -34.53 16.39 12.32
C ALA A 209 -33.86 15.10 11.80
N GLU A 210 -34.23 14.64 10.60
CA GLU A 210 -33.60 13.47 9.98
C GLU A 210 -32.11 13.72 9.66
N ALA A 211 -31.76 14.92 9.18
CA ALA A 211 -30.35 15.29 8.96
C ALA A 211 -29.54 15.26 10.26
N SER A 212 -30.11 15.75 11.37
CA SER A 212 -29.47 15.73 12.69
C SER A 212 -29.25 14.30 13.19
N LYS A 213 -30.26 13.43 13.01
CA LYS A 213 -30.17 12.01 13.37
C LYS A 213 -29.12 11.26 12.56
N LEU A 214 -29.08 11.50 11.25
CA LEU A 214 -28.05 10.94 10.35
C LEU A 214 -26.64 11.41 10.73
N ALA A 215 -26.48 12.69 11.09
CA ALA A 215 -25.20 13.22 11.56
C ALA A 215 -24.73 12.54 12.85
N GLU A 216 -25.63 12.31 13.80
CA GLU A 216 -25.32 11.59 15.04
C GLU A 216 -24.92 10.12 14.76
N GLN A 217 -25.66 9.42 13.90
CA GLN A 217 -25.31 8.05 13.49
C GLN A 217 -23.94 7.97 12.81
N LEU A 218 -23.61 8.94 11.94
CA LEU A 218 -22.32 9.01 11.27
C LEU A 218 -21.18 9.25 12.27
N ASN A 219 -21.38 10.12 13.25
CA ASN A 219 -20.40 10.38 14.32
C ASN A 219 -20.17 9.13 15.19
N ASN A 220 -21.24 8.42 15.54
CA ASN A 220 -21.15 7.17 16.30
C ASN A 220 -20.39 6.10 15.51
N LEU A 221 -20.71 5.93 14.22
CA LEU A 221 -20.00 4.99 13.34
C LEU A 221 -18.53 5.35 13.18
N ASN A 222 -18.22 6.64 12.99
CA ASN A 222 -16.84 7.11 12.88
C ASN A 222 -16.06 6.83 14.17
N THR A 223 -16.69 7.03 15.33
CA THR A 223 -16.08 6.72 16.63
C THR A 223 -15.79 5.23 16.76
N VAL A 224 -16.76 4.35 16.48
CA VAL A 224 -16.57 2.89 16.53
C VAL A 224 -15.46 2.43 15.58
N CYS A 225 -15.46 2.93 14.34
CA CYS A 225 -14.44 2.62 13.34
C CYS A 225 -13.05 3.07 13.82
N THR A 226 -12.91 4.33 14.24
CA THR A 226 -11.62 4.87 14.71
C THR A 226 -11.08 4.12 15.91
N THR A 227 -11.92 3.83 16.91
CA THR A 227 -11.50 3.02 18.08
C THR A 227 -11.12 1.60 17.69
N GLY A 228 -11.91 0.96 16.82
CA GLY A 228 -11.66 -0.41 16.39
C GLY A 228 -10.38 -0.55 15.56
N PHE A 229 -10.12 0.40 14.66
CA PHE A 229 -8.87 0.45 13.91
C PHE A 229 -7.66 0.78 14.78
N ALA A 230 -7.81 1.66 15.77
CA ALA A 230 -6.75 1.98 16.72
C ALA A 230 -6.34 0.74 17.53
N GLU A 231 -7.31 -0.03 18.03
CA GLU A 231 -7.04 -1.25 18.79
C GLU A 231 -6.37 -2.32 17.93
N LYS A 232 -6.90 -2.60 16.73
CA LYS A 232 -6.28 -3.54 15.80
C LYS A 232 -4.85 -3.13 15.43
N ARG A 233 -4.61 -1.83 15.23
CA ARG A 233 -3.26 -1.29 14.95
C ARG A 233 -2.32 -1.52 16.12
N ARG A 234 -2.79 -1.29 17.35
CA ARG A 234 -1.99 -1.50 18.57
C ARG A 234 -1.59 -2.97 18.73
N VAL A 235 -2.53 -3.89 18.53
CA VAL A 235 -2.26 -5.35 18.55
C VAL A 235 -1.24 -5.73 17.48
N LEU A 236 -1.41 -5.25 16.24
CA LEU A 236 -0.47 -5.52 15.16
C LEU A 236 0.93 -4.99 15.46
N GLN A 237 1.04 -3.76 15.99
CA GLN A 237 2.33 -3.18 16.37
C GLN A 237 3.01 -3.97 17.49
N ALA A 238 2.27 -4.44 18.49
CA ALA A 238 2.81 -5.28 19.55
C ALA A 238 3.32 -6.63 19.00
N ALA A 239 2.54 -7.29 18.14
CA ALA A 239 2.94 -8.55 17.51
C ALA A 239 4.18 -8.39 16.61
N MET A 240 4.27 -7.28 15.86
CA MET A 240 5.46 -6.99 15.05
C MET A 240 6.70 -6.72 15.91
N ALA A 241 6.55 -6.05 17.05
CA ALA A 241 7.64 -5.81 17.98
C ALA A 241 8.15 -7.13 18.60
N ASP A 242 7.23 -8.01 19.00
CA ASP A 242 7.55 -9.34 19.54
C ASP A 242 8.26 -10.20 18.50
N TYR A 243 7.73 -10.24 17.26
CA TYR A 243 8.37 -10.93 16.14
C TYR A 243 9.78 -10.40 15.85
N LYS A 244 9.98 -9.08 15.89
CA LYS A 244 11.29 -8.46 15.70
C LYS A 244 12.27 -8.83 16.81
N ASP A 245 11.83 -8.91 18.06
CA ASP A 245 12.65 -9.35 19.18
C ASP A 245 13.04 -10.83 19.04
N HIS A 246 12.08 -11.69 18.66
CA HIS A 246 12.32 -13.10 18.37
C HIS A 246 13.36 -13.29 17.26
N LEU A 247 13.18 -12.60 16.12
CA LEU A 247 14.15 -12.61 15.02
C LEU A 247 15.51 -12.09 15.44
N SER A 248 15.56 -11.03 16.26
CA SER A 248 16.82 -10.48 16.75
C SER A 248 17.56 -11.46 17.67
N LYS A 249 16.83 -12.25 18.47
CA LYS A 249 17.39 -13.33 19.28
C LYS A 249 17.91 -14.48 18.40
N GLU A 250 17.14 -14.94 17.42
CA GLU A 250 17.57 -15.96 16.47
C GLU A 250 18.77 -15.50 15.63
N LEU A 251 18.78 -14.25 15.16
CA LEU A 251 19.91 -13.66 14.44
C LEU A 251 21.16 -13.53 15.31
N ARG A 252 21.02 -13.31 16.63
CA ARG A 252 22.18 -13.37 17.55
C ARG A 252 22.71 -14.79 17.70
N LEU A 253 21.84 -15.80 17.72
CA LEU A 253 22.24 -17.20 17.71
C LEU A 253 22.94 -17.56 16.38
N LEU A 254 22.45 -17.05 15.25
CA LEU A 254 23.04 -17.24 13.91
C LEU A 254 24.29 -16.37 13.68
N GLY A 255 24.46 -15.26 14.39
CA GLY A 255 25.64 -14.39 14.32
C GLY A 255 26.93 -15.06 14.81
N CYS A 256 26.81 -16.21 15.48
CA CYS A 256 27.92 -17.06 15.88
C CYS A 256 28.47 -17.94 14.73
N CYS A 257 27.81 -18.00 13.56
CA CYS A 257 28.06 -19.01 12.52
C CYS A 257 29.37 -18.89 11.71
N LYS A 258 30.33 -18.05 12.10
CA LYS A 258 31.65 -18.02 11.44
C LYS A 258 32.65 -18.83 12.25
N PRO A 259 33.45 -19.71 11.61
CA PRO A 259 34.53 -20.42 12.29
C PRO A 259 35.48 -19.44 12.96
N VAL A 260 35.88 -19.74 14.20
CA VAL A 260 36.87 -18.95 14.93
C VAL A 260 38.22 -19.62 14.78
N ARG A 261 39.13 -18.98 14.02
CA ARG A 261 40.53 -19.41 13.87
C ARG A 261 41.43 -18.60 14.80
N VAL A 262 42.22 -19.29 15.60
CA VAL A 262 43.28 -18.72 16.44
C VAL A 262 44.64 -19.21 15.96
N HIS A 263 45.64 -18.34 16.06
CA HIS A 263 47.01 -18.62 15.65
C HIS A 263 47.92 -18.64 16.88
N TRP A 264 48.91 -19.53 16.84
CA TRP A 264 49.93 -19.68 17.87
C TRP A 264 51.29 -19.88 17.24
N TYR A 265 52.29 -19.15 17.75
CA TYR A 265 53.67 -19.22 17.28
C TYR A 265 54.50 -19.89 18.36
N VAL A 266 55.17 -20.98 18.00
CA VAL A 266 56.08 -21.72 18.87
C VAL A 266 57.51 -21.38 18.46
N GLU A 267 58.15 -20.54 19.26
CA GLU A 267 59.55 -20.14 19.09
C GLU A 267 60.49 -21.18 19.71
N GLY A 268 61.74 -21.22 19.26
CA GLY A 268 62.76 -22.10 19.82
C GLY A 268 62.69 -23.53 19.30
N TRP A 269 62.33 -23.73 18.03
CA TRP A 269 62.16 -25.05 17.41
C TRP A 269 63.39 -25.96 17.60
N ALA A 270 64.60 -25.43 17.36
CA ALA A 270 65.84 -26.18 17.48
C ALA A 270 66.10 -26.70 18.91
N ASP A 271 65.85 -25.86 19.93
CA ASP A 271 65.99 -26.24 21.34
C ASP A 271 64.92 -27.25 21.76
N MET A 272 63.68 -27.07 21.30
CA MET A 272 62.59 -28.01 21.54
C MET A 272 62.91 -29.40 20.98
N LYS A 273 63.40 -29.48 19.74
CA LYS A 273 63.84 -30.72 19.10
C LYS A 273 64.98 -31.38 19.88
N LYS A 274 65.98 -30.60 20.32
CA LYS A 274 67.08 -31.11 21.15
C LYS A 274 66.57 -31.72 22.46
N LYS A 275 65.65 -31.05 23.15
CA LYS A 275 65.02 -31.55 24.38
C LYS A 275 64.20 -32.82 24.12
N ALA A 276 63.42 -32.84 23.04
CA ALA A 276 62.65 -34.02 22.63
C ALA A 276 63.55 -35.23 22.31
N LEU A 277 64.71 -35.03 21.70
CA LEU A 277 65.69 -36.10 21.46
C LEU A 277 66.28 -36.67 22.75
N GLN A 278 66.43 -35.85 23.80
CA GLN A 278 66.97 -36.27 25.09
C GLN A 278 65.92 -36.96 25.98
N ALA A 279 64.72 -36.37 26.08
CA ALA A 279 63.64 -36.83 26.96
C ALA A 279 62.67 -37.81 26.27
N GLY A 280 62.75 -37.95 24.95
CA GLY A 280 61.84 -38.74 24.11
C GLY A 280 60.57 -37.98 23.70
N LEU A 281 59.98 -37.18 24.59
CA LEU A 281 58.78 -36.39 24.32
C LEU A 281 58.94 -34.99 24.87
N GLN A 282 58.56 -33.99 24.09
CA GLN A 282 58.45 -32.61 24.55
C GLN A 282 57.07 -32.05 24.24
N SER A 283 56.47 -31.37 25.22
CA SER A 283 55.15 -30.76 25.11
C SER A 283 55.21 -29.27 25.41
N THR A 284 54.44 -28.49 24.68
CA THR A 284 54.19 -27.07 24.96
C THR A 284 52.70 -26.77 24.75
N GLU A 285 52.22 -25.70 25.37
CA GLU A 285 50.80 -25.36 25.38
C GLU A 285 50.61 -23.86 25.16
N SER A 286 49.62 -23.50 24.34
CA SER A 286 49.26 -22.10 24.11
C SER A 286 48.49 -21.51 25.29
N PRO A 287 48.52 -20.18 25.48
CA PRO A 287 47.66 -19.53 26.47
C PRO A 287 46.17 -19.83 26.20
N PRO A 288 45.37 -20.17 27.22
CA PRO A 288 43.94 -20.41 27.02
C PRO A 288 43.22 -19.18 26.45
N ARG A 289 42.34 -19.40 25.48
CA ARG A 289 41.53 -18.38 24.81
C ARG A 289 40.06 -18.73 24.92
N ALA A 290 39.21 -17.70 24.95
CA ALA A 290 37.77 -17.89 24.89
C ALA A 290 37.32 -18.10 23.44
N ILE A 291 36.79 -19.28 23.12
CA ILE A 291 36.24 -19.64 21.81
C ILE A 291 34.81 -20.12 22.03
N TYR A 292 33.82 -19.41 21.48
CA TYR A 292 32.39 -19.63 21.73
C TYR A 292 32.04 -19.77 23.23
N GLY A 293 32.72 -19.01 24.09
CA GLY A 293 32.56 -19.05 25.54
C GLY A 293 33.38 -20.14 26.26
N TYR A 294 33.83 -21.18 25.57
CA TYR A 294 34.72 -22.21 26.12
C TYR A 294 36.13 -21.66 26.30
N SER A 295 36.78 -21.99 27.42
CA SER A 295 38.21 -21.70 27.61
C SER A 295 39.03 -22.85 27.01
N VAL A 296 39.71 -22.60 25.90
CA VAL A 296 40.43 -23.62 25.12
C VAL A 296 41.87 -23.20 24.88
N SER A 297 42.80 -24.14 25.03
CA SER A 297 44.18 -24.01 24.57
C SER A 297 44.49 -25.06 23.49
N GLN A 298 45.62 -24.86 22.83
CA GLN A 298 46.20 -25.81 21.89
C GLN A 298 47.47 -26.39 22.52
N VAL A 299 47.58 -27.72 22.55
CA VAL A 299 48.76 -28.44 23.03
C VAL A 299 49.50 -28.98 21.82
N PHE A 300 50.82 -28.78 21.80
CA PHE A 300 51.71 -29.30 20.78
C PHE A 300 52.70 -30.28 21.41
N GLU A 301 52.81 -31.46 20.83
CA GLU A 301 53.70 -32.51 21.31
C GLU A 301 54.65 -32.95 20.20
N LEU A 302 55.92 -32.99 20.52
CA LEU A 302 56.99 -33.50 19.67
C LEU A 302 57.53 -34.78 20.31
N ASP A 303 57.10 -35.93 19.79
CA ASP A 303 57.68 -37.23 20.15
C ASP A 303 58.82 -37.53 19.16
N LEU A 304 60.02 -37.80 19.65
CA LEU A 304 61.15 -38.23 18.84
C LEU A 304 61.71 -39.59 19.28
N LYS A 305 60.93 -40.39 20.01
CA LYS A 305 61.31 -41.75 20.36
C LYS A 305 61.62 -42.55 19.10
N LYS A 306 62.83 -43.11 19.05
CA LYS A 306 63.37 -43.90 17.92
C LYS A 306 63.47 -43.14 16.59
N GLY A 307 63.59 -41.81 16.61
CA GLY A 307 64.07 -41.01 15.47
C GLY A 307 63.08 -40.74 14.33
N LYS A 308 61.81 -41.15 14.46
CA LYS A 308 60.73 -40.88 13.48
C LYS A 308 59.40 -40.57 14.17
N GLY A 309 59.44 -40.10 15.41
CA GLY A 309 58.24 -39.95 16.21
C GLY A 309 57.28 -38.91 15.62
N PRO A 310 55.96 -39.13 15.79
CA PRO A 310 54.94 -38.25 15.26
C PRO A 310 54.88 -36.94 16.06
N ILE A 311 54.41 -35.90 15.37
CA ILE A 311 54.00 -34.64 16.00
C ILE A 311 52.51 -34.72 16.29
N GLY A 312 52.17 -34.48 17.55
CA GLY A 312 50.81 -34.41 18.05
C GLY A 312 50.32 -32.97 18.19
N CYS A 313 49.06 -32.72 17.85
CA CYS A 313 48.41 -31.44 18.09
C CYS A 313 47.00 -31.64 18.64
N TYR A 314 46.69 -30.99 19.76
CA TYR A 314 45.50 -31.26 20.55
C TYR A 314 44.83 -29.99 21.02
N ILE A 315 43.55 -30.09 21.35
CA ILE A 315 42.86 -29.08 22.15
C ILE A 315 42.81 -29.52 23.60
N LYS A 316 42.80 -28.55 24.51
CA LYS A 316 42.55 -28.80 25.92
C LYS A 316 41.58 -27.76 26.46
N ILE A 317 40.57 -28.23 27.16
CA ILE A 317 39.44 -27.42 27.64
C ILE A 317 39.60 -27.16 29.13
N TYR A 318 39.46 -25.90 29.53
CA TYR A 318 39.62 -25.39 30.89
C TYR A 318 38.30 -24.87 31.46
N PRO A 319 38.16 -24.81 32.80
CA PRO A 319 37.04 -24.13 33.43
C PRO A 319 36.92 -22.68 32.95
N GLY A 320 35.76 -22.35 32.39
CA GLY A 320 35.40 -21.03 31.91
C GLY A 320 34.38 -20.35 32.81
N LYS A 321 34.33 -19.01 32.76
CA LYS A 321 33.33 -18.22 33.50
C LYS A 321 31.90 -18.44 33.00
N GLN A 322 31.74 -18.95 31.77
CA GLN A 322 30.46 -19.14 31.10
C GLN A 322 30.00 -20.59 31.08
N ASP A 323 30.73 -21.53 31.69
CA ASP A 323 30.50 -22.98 31.59
C ASP A 323 29.08 -23.44 31.97
N LEU A 324 28.38 -22.68 32.83
CA LEU A 324 26.99 -22.97 33.22
C LEU A 324 25.97 -22.71 32.10
N GLN A 325 26.31 -21.85 31.14
CA GLN A 325 25.45 -21.47 30.00
C GLN A 325 25.83 -22.22 28.72
N LEU A 326 26.93 -22.98 28.76
CA LEU A 326 27.46 -23.72 27.61
C LEU A 326 26.94 -25.16 27.58
N GLU A 327 26.88 -25.71 26.38
CA GLU A 327 26.51 -27.10 26.16
C GLU A 327 27.65 -28.05 26.55
N TRP A 328 27.30 -29.15 27.22
CA TRP A 328 28.25 -30.19 27.58
C TRP A 328 27.66 -31.57 27.26
N PRO A 329 28.46 -32.54 26.77
CA PRO A 329 29.90 -32.45 26.46
C PRO A 329 30.19 -31.48 25.29
N PHE A 330 31.43 -31.00 25.21
CA PHE A 330 31.91 -30.19 24.10
C PHE A 330 31.73 -30.96 22.77
N ARG A 331 31.05 -30.34 21.80
CA ARG A 331 30.63 -30.96 20.54
C ARG A 331 31.03 -30.19 19.28
N LYS A 332 31.79 -29.09 19.44
CA LYS A 332 32.19 -28.28 18.30
C LYS A 332 33.25 -29.01 17.49
N VAL A 333 33.02 -29.15 16.19
CA VAL A 333 34.03 -29.65 15.25
C VAL A 333 35.18 -28.66 15.23
N TYR A 334 36.41 -29.15 15.22
CA TYR A 334 37.57 -28.27 15.23
C TYR A 334 38.71 -28.84 14.39
N THR A 335 39.55 -27.95 13.90
CA THR A 335 40.72 -28.26 13.07
C THR A 335 41.96 -27.78 13.79
N VAL A 336 42.93 -28.67 13.98
CA VAL A 336 44.26 -28.35 14.51
C VAL A 336 45.30 -28.54 13.41
N GLY A 337 46.29 -27.66 13.35
CA GLY A 337 47.33 -27.81 12.34
C GLY A 337 48.46 -26.81 12.41
N VAL A 338 49.33 -26.92 11.42
CA VAL A 338 50.43 -25.99 11.14
C VAL A 338 50.20 -25.29 9.80
N ILE A 339 50.58 -24.02 9.71
CA ILE A 339 50.46 -23.19 8.51
C ILE A 339 51.85 -22.83 8.01
N HIS A 340 52.04 -22.88 6.69
CA HIS A 340 53.28 -22.43 6.09
C HIS A 340 53.39 -20.89 6.19
N PRO A 341 54.50 -20.34 6.68
CA PRO A 341 54.62 -18.92 7.02
C PRO A 341 54.43 -17.98 5.82
N LYS A 342 54.78 -18.43 4.61
CA LYS A 342 54.68 -17.63 3.36
C LYS A 342 53.45 -17.95 2.53
N ASP A 343 52.73 -19.03 2.84
CA ASP A 343 51.57 -19.49 2.07
C ASP A 343 50.51 -20.07 3.00
N GLN A 344 49.51 -19.25 3.33
CA GLN A 344 48.45 -19.64 4.26
C GLN A 344 47.53 -20.75 3.70
N SER A 345 47.58 -21.04 2.40
CA SER A 345 46.84 -22.14 1.80
C SER A 345 47.55 -23.49 1.97
N ASN A 346 48.88 -23.47 2.15
CA ASN A 346 49.68 -24.65 2.43
C ASN A 346 49.70 -24.91 3.95
N MET A 347 48.83 -25.83 4.37
CA MET A 347 48.68 -26.21 5.78
C MET A 347 48.69 -27.73 5.94
N ILE A 348 49.25 -28.21 7.06
CA ILE A 348 49.11 -29.61 7.49
C ILE A 348 48.17 -29.61 8.69
N SER A 349 46.99 -30.18 8.52
CA SER A 349 45.92 -30.10 9.51
C SER A 349 45.07 -31.35 9.55
N GLU A 350 44.38 -31.54 10.67
CA GLU A 350 43.40 -32.60 10.85
C GLU A 350 42.15 -32.01 11.51
N THR A 351 40.98 -32.38 10.99
CA THR A 351 39.69 -31.95 11.51
C THR A 351 39.09 -33.07 12.34
N LEU A 352 38.75 -32.76 13.58
CA LEU A 352 38.21 -33.70 14.55
C LEU A 352 36.80 -33.30 14.94
N ASN A 353 35.94 -34.30 15.05
CA ASN A 353 34.59 -34.16 15.56
C ASN A 353 34.49 -34.85 16.93
N PRO A 354 34.32 -34.10 18.04
CA PRO A 354 34.12 -34.70 19.36
C PRO A 354 32.97 -35.71 19.43
N GLY A 355 31.99 -35.62 18.53
CA GLY A 355 30.89 -36.58 18.42
C GLY A 355 31.33 -38.00 18.05
N ASP A 356 32.50 -38.15 17.40
CA ASP A 356 33.05 -39.44 16.98
C ASP A 356 33.94 -40.08 18.07
N SER A 357 34.09 -39.41 19.22
CA SER A 357 34.90 -39.91 20.32
C SER A 357 34.25 -41.08 21.06
N THR A 358 35.08 -41.99 21.56
CA THR A 358 34.64 -43.08 22.43
C THR A 358 34.09 -42.56 23.75
N ASP A 359 33.30 -43.36 24.46
CA ASP A 359 32.73 -42.95 25.75
C ASP A 359 33.81 -42.53 26.77
N LYS A 360 34.97 -43.23 26.75
CA LYS A 360 36.11 -42.92 27.62
C LYS A 360 36.76 -41.58 27.27
N GLU A 361 36.98 -41.30 25.99
CA GLU A 361 37.53 -40.03 25.52
C GLU A 361 36.57 -38.88 25.81
N ARG A 362 35.27 -39.10 25.61
CA ARG A 362 34.24 -38.12 25.94
C ARG A 362 34.27 -37.75 27.41
N GLU A 363 34.42 -38.75 28.29
CA GLU A 363 34.47 -38.55 29.73
C GLU A 363 35.70 -37.74 30.18
N CYS A 364 36.89 -38.04 29.65
CA CYS A 364 38.12 -37.38 30.08
C CYS A 364 38.47 -36.08 29.33
N CYS A 365 38.02 -35.91 28.09
CA CYS A 365 38.41 -34.78 27.22
C CYS A 365 37.32 -33.72 27.06
N PHE A 366 36.03 -34.10 27.06
CA PHE A 366 34.94 -33.24 26.57
C PHE A 366 33.84 -32.93 27.57
N LEU A 367 33.80 -33.56 28.75
CA LEU A 367 32.87 -33.15 29.81
C LEU A 367 33.24 -31.80 30.40
N ARG A 368 32.29 -31.17 31.12
CA ARG A 368 32.54 -29.89 31.80
C ARG A 368 33.73 -30.03 32.76
N PRO A 369 34.81 -29.25 32.58
CA PRO A 369 36.01 -29.37 33.39
C PRO A 369 35.73 -28.97 34.85
N LYS A 370 36.24 -29.77 35.79
CA LYS A 370 36.06 -29.57 37.25
C LYS A 370 37.36 -29.21 37.99
N GLY A 371 38.49 -29.17 37.28
CA GLY A 371 39.83 -29.02 37.85
C GLY A 371 40.79 -28.22 36.96
N LYS A 372 42.04 -28.64 36.82
CA LYS A 372 43.10 -27.93 36.06
C LYS A 372 42.96 -28.03 34.52
N GLY A 373 41.76 -28.29 34.01
CA GLY A 373 41.48 -28.63 32.61
C GLY A 373 41.35 -30.13 32.36
N ASN A 374 40.74 -30.46 31.23
CA ASN A 374 40.52 -31.83 30.77
C ASN A 374 41.80 -32.47 30.19
N TYR A 375 41.72 -33.76 29.84
CA TYR A 375 42.76 -34.42 29.07
C TYR A 375 42.78 -33.87 27.63
N PRO A 376 43.96 -33.63 27.02
CA PRO A 376 44.04 -33.13 25.66
C PRO A 376 43.53 -34.15 24.63
N TYR A 377 42.84 -33.68 23.58
CA TYR A 377 42.34 -34.52 22.50
C TYR A 377 42.59 -33.89 21.12
N GLY A 378 42.95 -34.71 20.14
CA GLY A 378 43.40 -34.22 18.83
C GLY A 378 44.21 -35.21 18.03
N ALA A 379 44.89 -34.69 17.02
CA ALA A 379 45.68 -35.44 16.06
C ALA A 379 46.99 -35.93 16.69
N THR A 380 47.09 -37.23 16.96
CA THR A 380 48.32 -37.82 17.53
C THR A 380 49.44 -37.94 16.48
N ASN A 381 49.09 -38.10 15.20
CA ASN A 381 50.02 -38.33 14.09
C ASN A 381 49.89 -37.28 12.98
N LEU A 382 49.89 -36.00 13.35
CA LEU A 382 49.64 -34.91 12.40
C LEU A 382 50.71 -34.83 11.31
N THR A 383 51.99 -34.90 11.71
CA THR A 383 53.15 -34.77 10.80
C THR A 383 54.43 -35.28 11.47
N THR A 384 55.58 -35.04 10.85
CA THR A 384 56.91 -35.36 11.39
C THR A 384 57.79 -34.12 11.38
N ALA A 385 58.80 -34.08 12.27
CA ALA A 385 59.76 -32.98 12.30
C ALA A 385 60.49 -32.80 10.95
N GLU A 386 60.88 -33.91 10.31
CA GLU A 386 61.53 -33.90 8.99
C GLU A 386 60.66 -33.23 7.92
N LYS A 387 59.36 -33.54 7.88
CA LYS A 387 58.42 -32.94 6.93
C LYS A 387 58.22 -31.44 7.16
N LEU A 388 58.21 -30.98 8.42
CA LEU A 388 58.11 -29.55 8.72
C LEU A 388 59.34 -28.78 8.26
N GLU A 389 60.53 -29.34 8.51
CA GLU A 389 61.81 -28.72 8.17
C GLU A 389 62.03 -28.69 6.65
N THR A 390 61.89 -29.85 5.99
CA THR A 390 62.05 -29.95 4.52
C THR A 390 60.96 -29.22 3.76
N GLY A 391 59.77 -29.09 4.34
CA GLY A 391 58.63 -28.38 3.77
C GLY A 391 58.62 -26.87 4.01
N GLY A 392 59.61 -26.30 4.72
CA GLY A 392 59.71 -24.85 4.94
C GLY A 392 58.71 -24.27 5.95
N PHE A 393 58.10 -25.10 6.80
CA PHE A 393 57.13 -24.66 7.83
C PHE A 393 57.80 -23.97 9.02
N ILE A 394 59.12 -24.08 9.15
CA ILE A 394 59.90 -23.42 10.19
C ILE A 394 60.59 -22.20 9.59
N GLU A 395 60.23 -21.00 10.06
CA GLU A 395 60.86 -19.74 9.67
C GLU A 395 61.43 -19.07 10.92
N SER A 396 62.70 -18.67 10.87
CA SER A 396 63.38 -18.00 11.99
C SER A 396 63.21 -18.73 13.34
N ASP A 397 63.44 -20.05 13.33
CA ASP A 397 63.30 -20.93 14.51
C ASP A 397 61.89 -20.95 15.14
N THR A 398 60.87 -20.57 14.36
CA THR A 398 59.48 -20.44 14.79
C THR A 398 58.55 -21.30 13.93
N LEU A 399 57.65 -22.03 14.60
CA LEU A 399 56.58 -22.81 13.97
C LEU A 399 55.23 -22.10 14.14
N HIS A 400 54.46 -21.98 13.06
CA HIS A 400 53.12 -21.38 13.07
C HIS A 400 52.02 -22.45 13.14
N LEU A 401 51.31 -22.50 14.27
CA LEU A 401 50.16 -23.36 14.51
C LEU A 401 48.84 -22.59 14.44
N PHE A 402 47.76 -23.33 14.18
CA PHE A 402 46.41 -22.81 14.28
C PHE A 402 45.45 -23.82 14.89
N LEU A 403 44.42 -23.28 15.53
CA LEU A 403 43.22 -23.98 15.95
C LEU A 403 42.02 -23.24 15.36
N GLU A 404 41.18 -23.94 14.61
CA GLU A 404 39.91 -23.43 14.12
C GLU A 404 38.76 -24.22 14.74
N VAL A 405 37.77 -23.54 15.30
CA VAL A 405 36.59 -24.19 15.88
C VAL A 405 35.37 -23.74 15.09
N GLN A 406 34.53 -24.71 14.73
CA GLN A 406 33.26 -24.51 14.05
C GLN A 406 32.17 -24.09 15.06
N PRO A 407 31.14 -23.35 14.62
CA PRO A 407 30.18 -22.69 15.49
C PRO A 407 29.20 -23.57 16.24
#